data_AF-A0A6I4ZY36-F1
#
_entry.id   AF-A0A6I4ZY36-F1
#
_cell.length_a   1.000
_cell.length_b   1.000
_cell.length_c   1.000
_cell.angle_alpha   90.00
_cell.angle_beta   90.00
_cell.angle_gamma   90.00
#
_symmetry.space_group_name_H-M   'P 1'
#
loop_
_entity.id
_entity.type
_entity.pdbx_description
1 polymer ?
#
loop_
_entity_poly.entity_id
_entity_poly.type
_entity_poly.pdbx_seq_one_letter_code
_entity_poly.pdbx_strand_id
1 'polypeptide(L)'
;MHYEEKIVAYAEMFNQKKDYVQCHHISREMLLEGEHRDVAKCLATLSALLEQAEKEKWAGYQKLYSKLMLQLNQVEGFPFDRPSLIRQLQTFDEQVKQSVEVPTIILYKTM
;
A
#
# COMPACT_ATOMS: atom_id res chain seq x y z
N MET A 1 -17.12 -8.53 7.84
CA MET A 1 -16.96 -7.28 7.07
C MET A 1 -16.88 -7.66 5.61
N HIS A 2 -17.76 -7.11 4.77
CA HIS A 2 -17.74 -7.34 3.32
C HIS A 2 -16.48 -6.72 2.69
N TYR A 3 -16.07 -7.20 1.52
CA TYR A 3 -14.85 -6.74 0.83
C TYR A 3 -14.78 -5.21 0.72
N GLU A 4 -15.85 -4.55 0.27
CA GLU A 4 -15.91 -3.09 0.13
C GLU A 4 -15.70 -2.34 1.46
N GLU A 5 -16.28 -2.86 2.54
CA GLU A 5 -16.09 -2.29 3.88
C GLU A 5 -14.63 -2.41 4.33
N LYS A 6 -13.97 -3.54 4.02
CA LYS A 6 -12.54 -3.71 4.29
C LYS A 6 -11.68 -2.74 3.49
N ILE A 7 -12.02 -2.48 2.23
CA ILE A 7 -11.33 -1.49 1.40
C ILE A 7 -11.52 -0.07 1.95
N VAL A 8 -12.73 0.30 2.39
CA VAL A 8 -12.98 1.59 3.06
C VAL A 8 -12.12 1.69 4.33
N ALA A 9 -12.18 0.69 5.20
CA ALA A 9 -11.43 0.67 6.45
C ALA A 9 -9.92 0.76 6.20
N TYR A 10 -9.39 0.02 5.23
CA TYR A 10 -7.99 0.09 4.83
C TYR A 10 -7.60 1.51 4.43
N ALA A 11 -8.38 2.15 3.54
CA ALA A 11 -8.09 3.51 3.09
C ALA A 11 -8.16 4.55 4.22
N GLU A 12 -9.10 4.41 5.16
CA GLU A 12 -9.19 5.28 6.34
C GLU A 12 -7.96 5.13 7.23
N MET A 13 -7.57 3.90 7.57
CA MET A 13 -6.39 3.65 8.39
C MET A 13 -5.12 4.16 7.71
N PHE A 14 -5.00 3.96 6.38
CA PHE A 14 -3.85 4.39 5.60
C PHE A 14 -3.75 5.91 5.48
N ASN A 15 -4.81 6.57 4.97
CA ASN A 15 -4.77 7.99 4.63
C ASN A 15 -4.85 8.90 5.86
N GLN A 16 -5.70 8.55 6.83
CA GLN A 16 -6.02 9.46 7.94
C GLN A 16 -5.17 9.16 9.18
N LYS A 17 -5.10 7.89 9.57
CA LYS A 17 -4.42 7.48 10.80
C LYS A 17 -2.95 7.14 10.60
N LYS A 18 -2.55 6.90 9.35
CA LYS A 18 -1.22 6.35 8.98
C LYS A 18 -0.90 5.07 9.78
N ASP A 19 -1.94 4.29 10.12
CA ASP A 19 -1.78 3.06 10.89
C ASP A 19 -1.54 1.88 9.94
N TYR A 20 -0.29 1.75 9.50
CA TYR A 20 0.10 0.71 8.54
C TYR A 20 0.07 -0.70 9.14
N VAL A 21 0.17 -0.82 10.47
CA VAL A 21 0.01 -2.10 11.17
C VAL A 21 -1.43 -2.57 11.08
N GLN A 22 -2.39 -1.68 11.33
CA GLN A 22 -3.81 -2.00 11.18
C GLN A 22 -4.18 -2.28 9.71
N CYS A 23 -3.58 -1.54 8.76
CA CYS A 23 -3.69 -1.86 7.33
C CYS A 23 -3.22 -3.30 7.01
N HIS A 24 -2.11 -3.74 7.62
CA HIS A 24 -1.60 -5.11 7.48
C HIS A 24 -2.56 -6.14 8.09
N HIS A 25 -3.19 -5.85 9.23
CA HIS A 25 -4.20 -6.74 9.81
C HIS A 25 -5.42 -6.92 8.90
N ILE A 26 -5.95 -5.82 8.34
CA ILE A 26 -7.10 -5.87 7.41
C ILE A 26 -6.75 -6.73 6.19
N SER A 27 -5.59 -6.48 5.58
CA SER A 27 -5.16 -7.24 4.40
C SER A 27 -4.83 -8.70 4.73
N ARG A 28 -4.36 -9.02 5.94
CA ARG A 28 -4.21 -10.41 6.41
C ARG A 28 -5.56 -11.11 6.57
N GLU A 29 -6.56 -10.43 7.12
CA GLU A 29 -7.92 -10.99 7.24
C GLU A 29 -8.49 -11.34 5.87
N MET A 30 -8.38 -10.41 4.90
CA MET A 30 -8.76 -10.67 3.50
C MET A 30 -8.06 -11.91 2.92
N LEU A 31 -6.76 -12.10 3.21
CA LEU A 31 -6.02 -13.27 2.74
C LEU A 31 -6.52 -14.59 3.32
N LEU A 32 -6.97 -14.58 4.58
CA LEU A 32 -7.47 -15.76 5.28
C LEU A 32 -8.86 -16.16 4.77
N GLU A 33 -9.69 -15.20 4.36
CA GLU A 33 -11.00 -15.45 3.77
C GLU A 33 -10.93 -16.01 2.35
N GLY A 34 -9.82 -15.82 1.65
CA GLY A 34 -9.52 -16.51 0.39
C GLY A 34 -10.07 -15.83 -0.87
N GLU A 35 -10.88 -14.78 -0.74
CA GLU A 35 -11.33 -13.93 -1.85
C GLU A 35 -10.34 -12.77 -2.09
N HIS A 36 -10.20 -12.32 -3.34
CA HIS A 36 -9.32 -11.20 -3.73
C HIS A 36 -7.88 -11.28 -3.17
N ARG A 37 -7.29 -12.49 -3.17
CA ARG A 37 -6.00 -12.76 -2.51
C ARG A 37 -4.84 -11.97 -3.11
N ASP A 38 -4.89 -11.70 -4.41
CA ASP A 38 -3.93 -10.87 -5.12
C ASP A 38 -3.99 -9.41 -4.66
N VAL A 39 -5.20 -8.83 -4.56
CA VAL A 39 -5.43 -7.50 -3.97
C VAL A 39 -4.92 -7.48 -2.53
N ALA A 40 -5.31 -8.46 -1.72
CA ALA A 40 -4.91 -8.52 -0.32
C ALA A 40 -3.37 -8.64 -0.15
N LYS A 41 -2.68 -9.42 -1.00
CA LYS A 41 -1.20 -9.47 -1.03
C LYS A 41 -0.57 -8.15 -1.44
N CYS A 42 -1.18 -7.45 -2.39
CA CYS A 42 -0.72 -6.14 -2.86
C CYS A 42 -0.86 -5.11 -1.74
N LEU A 43 -2.02 -5.05 -1.08
CA LEU A 43 -2.30 -4.16 0.06
C LEU A 43 -1.40 -4.46 1.27
N ALA A 44 -1.16 -5.73 1.57
CA ALA A 44 -0.24 -6.10 2.65
C ALA A 44 1.22 -5.66 2.36
N THR A 45 1.62 -5.68 1.09
CA THR A 45 2.95 -5.22 0.67
C THR A 45 3.05 -3.70 0.69
N LEU A 46 1.98 -3.00 0.29
CA LEU A 46 1.88 -1.55 0.36
C LEU A 46 1.99 -1.05 1.80
N SER A 47 1.21 -1.59 2.75
CA SER A 47 1.29 -1.13 4.14
C SER A 47 2.65 -1.43 4.76
N ALA A 48 3.21 -2.62 4.50
CA ALA A 48 4.54 -2.98 4.97
C ALA A 48 5.63 -2.06 4.40
N LEU A 49 5.52 -1.63 3.14
CA LEU A 49 6.45 -0.69 2.52
C LEU A 49 6.49 0.64 3.30
N LEU A 50 5.31 1.21 3.56
CA LEU A 50 5.18 2.48 4.25
C LEU A 50 5.61 2.37 5.72
N GLU A 51 5.33 1.25 6.38
CA GLU A 51 5.82 0.97 7.73
C GLU A 51 7.37 0.92 7.77
N GLN A 52 8.02 0.32 6.77
CA GLN A 52 9.49 0.35 6.70
C GLN A 52 10.00 1.77 6.47
N ALA A 53 9.32 2.58 5.65
CA ALA A 53 9.71 3.96 5.40
C ALA A 53 9.62 4.83 6.66
N GLU A 54 8.54 4.72 7.44
CA GLU A 54 8.40 5.44 8.71
C GLU A 54 9.46 5.06 9.74
N LYS A 55 9.92 3.81 9.69
CA LYS A 55 10.99 3.31 10.57
C LYS A 55 12.39 3.53 10.01
N GLU A 56 12.49 4.24 8.87
CA GLU A 56 13.73 4.50 8.14
C GLU A 56 14.53 3.22 7.79
N LYS A 57 13.82 2.10 7.61
CA LYS A 57 14.42 0.79 7.30
C LYS A 57 14.57 0.62 5.78
N TRP A 58 15.50 1.37 5.21
CA TRP A 58 15.65 1.52 3.75
C TRP A 58 15.96 0.23 2.99
N ALA A 59 16.71 -0.70 3.59
CA ALA A 59 16.96 -2.00 2.97
C ALA A 59 15.67 -2.84 2.82
N GLY A 60 14.81 -2.83 3.84
CA GLY A 60 13.50 -3.48 3.80
C GLY A 60 12.56 -2.78 2.82
N TYR A 61 12.56 -1.44 2.84
CA TYR A 61 11.81 -0.60 1.92
C TYR A 61 12.11 -0.94 0.45
N GLN A 62 13.38 -0.94 0.03
CA GLN A 62 13.75 -1.16 -1.39
C GLN A 62 13.26 -2.51 -1.93
N LYS A 63 13.35 -3.56 -1.11
CA LYS A 63 12.84 -4.89 -1.46
C LYS A 63 11.32 -4.88 -1.63
N LEU A 64 10.61 -4.22 -0.71
CA LEU A 64 9.16 -4.12 -0.76
C LEU A 64 8.67 -3.22 -1.90
N TYR A 65 9.40 -2.16 -2.23
CA TYR A 65 9.09 -1.24 -3.30
C TYR A 65 9.06 -1.97 -4.64
N SER A 66 10.16 -2.67 -4.95
CA SER A 66 10.28 -3.45 -6.19
C SER A 66 9.18 -4.51 -6.30
N LYS A 67 8.86 -5.17 -5.19
CA LYS A 67 7.77 -6.15 -5.12
C LYS A 67 6.39 -5.51 -5.33
N LEU A 68 6.12 -4.37 -4.69
CA LEU A 68 4.85 -3.67 -4.79
C LEU A 68 4.60 -3.21 -6.23
N MET A 69 5.62 -2.65 -6.89
CA MET A 69 5.50 -2.20 -8.28
C MET A 69 5.18 -3.36 -9.23
N LEU A 70 5.78 -4.53 -9.02
CA LEU A 70 5.44 -5.75 -9.77
C LEU A 70 3.99 -6.18 -9.51
N GLN A 71 3.56 -6.20 -8.24
CA GLN A 71 2.19 -6.59 -7.88
C GLN A 71 1.15 -5.63 -8.45
N LEU A 72 1.38 -4.32 -8.40
CA LEU A 72 0.47 -3.31 -8.96
C LEU A 72 0.25 -3.50 -10.47
N ASN A 73 1.26 -3.99 -11.20
CA ASN A 73 1.13 -4.30 -12.63
C ASN A 73 0.36 -5.60 -12.91
N GLN A 74 0.32 -6.54 -11.96
CA GLN A 74 -0.25 -7.87 -12.16
C GLN A 74 -1.64 -8.03 -11.57
N VAL A 75 -1.97 -7.29 -10.50
CA VAL A 75 -3.26 -7.39 -9.82
C VAL A 75 -4.39 -6.90 -10.73
N GLU A 76 -5.46 -7.67 -10.81
CA GLU A 76 -6.69 -7.27 -11.51
C GLU A 76 -7.68 -6.68 -10.51
N GLY A 77 -8.51 -5.72 -10.95
CA GLY A 77 -9.54 -5.14 -10.08
C GLY A 77 -9.01 -4.44 -8.82
N PHE A 78 -7.81 -3.85 -8.87
CA PHE A 78 -7.26 -3.10 -7.73
C PHE A 78 -8.21 -1.95 -7.35
N PRO A 79 -8.59 -1.82 -6.06
CA PRO A 79 -9.70 -0.95 -5.66
C PRO A 79 -9.34 0.54 -5.57
N PHE A 80 -8.10 0.90 -5.88
CA PHE A 80 -7.61 2.27 -5.83
C PHE A 80 -7.08 2.70 -7.20
N ASP A 81 -7.04 4.01 -7.45
CA ASP A 81 -6.45 4.64 -8.62
C ASP A 81 -4.97 4.26 -8.72
N ARG A 82 -4.70 3.22 -9.50
CA ARG A 82 -3.37 2.64 -9.70
C ARG A 82 -2.42 3.62 -10.40
N PRO A 83 -2.78 4.29 -11.51
CA PRO A 83 -1.92 5.31 -12.10
C PRO A 83 -1.50 6.40 -11.11
N SER A 84 -2.42 6.89 -10.28
CA SER A 84 -2.12 7.88 -9.26
C SER A 84 -1.18 7.33 -8.19
N LEU A 85 -1.45 6.14 -7.65
CA LEU A 85 -0.61 5.50 -6.64
C LEU A 85 0.82 5.24 -7.16
N ILE A 86 0.95 4.75 -8.39
CA ILE A 86 2.26 4.50 -9.03
C ILE A 86 3.07 5.78 -9.11
N ARG A 87 2.48 6.89 -9.57
CA ARG A 87 3.18 8.18 -9.64
C ARG A 87 3.63 8.65 -8.25
N GLN A 88 2.75 8.57 -7.26
CA GLN A 88 3.08 8.94 -5.88
C GLN A 88 4.24 8.11 -5.32
N LEU A 89 4.22 6.78 -5.55
CA LEU A 89 5.29 5.87 -5.13
C LEU A 89 6.63 6.18 -5.82
N GLN A 90 6.62 6.53 -7.11
CA GLN A 90 7.82 6.93 -7.85
C GLN A 90 8.42 8.22 -7.28
N THR A 91 7.61 9.25 -7.08
CA THR A 91 8.06 10.50 -6.45
C THR A 91 8.57 10.26 -5.04
N PHE A 92 7.88 9.42 -4.25
CA PHE A 92 8.33 9.05 -2.91
C PHE A 92 9.72 8.39 -2.94
N ASP A 93 9.92 7.38 -3.79
CA ASP A 93 11.18 6.65 -3.90
C ASP A 93 12.34 7.55 -4.39
N GLU A 94 12.07 8.47 -5.32
CA GLU A 94 13.03 9.48 -5.75
C GLU A 94 13.47 10.38 -4.58
N GLN A 95 12.54 10.83 -3.74
CA GLN A 95 12.82 11.68 -2.59
C GLN A 95 13.56 10.93 -1.48
N VAL A 96 13.22 9.66 -1.20
CA VAL A 96 13.99 8.79 -0.30
C VAL A 96 15.45 8.69 -0.76
N LYS A 97 15.69 8.46 -2.05
CA LYS A 97 17.06 8.35 -2.61
C LYS A 97 17.85 9.66 -2.52
N GLN A 98 17.17 10.79 -2.63
CA GLN A 98 17.77 12.12 -2.47
C GLN A 98 17.97 12.51 -1.00
N SER A 99 17.47 11.72 -0.05
CA SER A 99 17.50 12.02 1.39
C SER A 99 16.86 13.39 1.71
N VAL A 100 15.76 13.70 1.03
CA VAL A 100 14.94 14.90 1.25
C VAL A 100 13.62 14.52 1.92
N GLU A 101 12.83 15.53 2.31
CA GLU A 101 11.48 15.32 2.82
C GLU A 101 10.65 14.50 1.82
N VAL A 102 10.01 13.43 2.32
CA VAL A 102 9.20 12.51 1.51
C VAL A 102 7.73 12.92 1.50
N PRO A 103 7.00 12.73 0.38
CA PRO A 103 5.63 13.16 0.28
C PRO A 103 4.71 12.17 1.01
N THR A 104 3.52 12.61 1.41
CA THR A 104 2.49 11.68 1.88
C THR A 104 1.85 10.97 0.68
N ILE A 105 1.75 9.64 0.75
CA ILE A 105 0.99 8.84 -0.20
C ILE A 105 -0.48 8.79 0.24
N ILE A 106 -1.40 9.03 -0.69
CA ILE A 106 -2.84 9.00 -0.48
C ILE A 106 -3.49 8.04 -1.47
N LEU A 107 -4.36 7.18 -0.95
CA LEU A 107 -5.16 6.24 -1.72
C LEU A 107 -6.47 6.89 -2.14
N TYR A 108 -6.71 6.92 -3.44
CA TYR A 108 -7.96 7.37 -4.04
C TYR A 108 -8.72 6.15 -4.54
N LYS A 109 -10.01 6.00 -4.18
CA LYS A 109 -10.84 4.92 -4.72
C LYS A 109 -11.09 5.14 -6.21
N THR A 110 -11.13 4.06 -6.97
CA THR A 110 -11.59 4.09 -8.36
C THR A 110 -13.09 4.46 -8.35
N MET A 111 -13.47 5.46 -9.15
CA MET A 111 -14.89 5.86 -9.30
C MET A 111 -15.68 4.84 -10.10
#